data_AF-A0AA48R0Q1-F1
#
_entry.id   AF-A0AA48R0Q1-F1
#
_cell.length_a   1.000
_cell.length_b   1.000
_cell.length_c   1.000
_cell.angle_alpha   90.00
_cell.angle_beta   90.00
_cell.angle_gamma   90.00
#
_symmetry.space_group_name_H-M   'P 1'
#
loop_
_entity.id
_entity.type
_entity.pdbx_description
1 polymer ?
#
loop_
_entity_poly.entity_id
_entity_poly.type
_entity_poly.pdbx_seq_one_letter_code
_entity_poly.pdbx_strand_id
1 'polypeptide(L)'
;MFESTTELAQNKLILLYSMKVLEIPIPNSEFIQFILENLSLNYFMIQQYLSELAGASFIEICPIHEDYSGYVLTKLGEDTLLFFEDRIPEAVRYQLTENASVKKNERVKARQVTGHYYKKNDTEYIVTLKVIENETLLFSQALNVVSQEQAKMICKNWNLESGSIFNQILGLLTKENNTAE
;
A
#
# COMPACT_ATOMS: atom_id res chain seq x y z
N MET A 1 -13.19 14.72 -28.12
CA MET A 1 -13.01 15.98 -27.37
C MET A 1 -11.51 16.09 -27.14
N PHE A 2 -10.85 17.15 -27.61
CA PHE A 2 -9.44 17.37 -27.29
C PHE A 2 -9.39 17.93 -25.88
N GLU A 3 -8.77 17.20 -24.95
CA GLU A 3 -8.48 17.69 -23.60
C GLU A 3 -7.60 18.94 -23.69
N SER A 4 -7.87 19.92 -22.84
CA SER A 4 -7.02 21.11 -22.78
C SER A 4 -5.63 20.72 -22.21
N THR A 5 -4.56 21.42 -22.61
CA THR A 5 -3.20 21.14 -22.10
C THR A 5 -3.12 21.23 -20.56
N THR A 6 -3.97 22.06 -19.97
CA THR A 6 -4.13 22.21 -18.52
C THR A 6 -4.77 20.97 -17.88
N GLU A 7 -5.81 20.42 -18.49
CA GLU A 7 -6.49 19.20 -18.06
C GLU A 7 -5.57 17.98 -18.12
N LEU A 8 -4.74 17.89 -19.17
CA LEU A 8 -3.71 16.87 -19.32
C LEU A 8 -2.68 16.92 -18.17
N ALA A 9 -2.19 18.12 -17.84
CA ALA A 9 -1.21 18.32 -16.78
C ALA A 9 -1.81 18.02 -15.40
N GLN A 10 -3.07 18.40 -15.18
CA GLN A 10 -3.79 18.11 -13.94
C GLN A 10 -4.04 16.61 -13.77
N ASN A 11 -4.42 15.89 -14.83
CA ASN A 11 -4.62 14.44 -14.79
C ASN A 11 -3.33 13.69 -14.43
N LYS A 12 -2.17 14.13 -14.96
CA LYS A 12 -0.86 13.56 -14.58
C LYS A 12 -0.51 13.81 -13.12
N LEU A 13 -0.77 15.01 -12.60
CA LEU A 13 -0.59 15.31 -11.17
C LEU A 13 -1.49 14.45 -10.30
N ILE A 14 -2.74 14.22 -10.73
CA ILE A 14 -3.68 13.33 -10.05
C ILE A 14 -3.17 11.88 -10.03
N LEU A 15 -2.55 11.39 -11.12
CA LEU A 15 -1.93 10.06 -11.12
C LEU A 15 -0.80 9.97 -10.10
N LEU A 16 0.09 10.96 -10.04
CA LEU A 16 1.17 11.00 -9.04
C LEU A 16 0.61 11.07 -7.62
N TYR A 17 -0.44 11.88 -7.39
CA TYR A 17 -1.14 11.92 -6.10
C TYR A 17 -1.75 10.57 -5.72
N SER A 18 -2.37 9.89 -6.69
CA SER A 18 -2.96 8.56 -6.49
C SER A 18 -1.90 7.54 -6.08
N MET A 19 -0.71 7.60 -6.68
CA MET A 19 0.43 6.77 -6.30
C MET A 19 0.91 7.03 -4.86
N LYS A 20 0.93 8.29 -4.45
CA LYS A 20 1.28 8.71 -3.07
C LYS A 20 0.28 8.17 -2.04
N VAL A 21 -1.02 8.31 -2.28
CA VAL A 21 -2.04 7.88 -1.30
C VAL A 21 -2.22 6.36 -1.23
N LEU A 22 -1.89 5.63 -2.30
CA LEU A 22 -1.97 4.17 -2.32
C LEU A 22 -0.78 3.47 -1.64
N GLU A 23 0.23 4.22 -1.19
CA GLU A 23 1.43 3.68 -0.52
C GLU A 23 2.02 2.47 -1.26
N ILE A 24 2.35 2.70 -2.53
CA ILE A 24 3.02 1.75 -3.42
C ILE A 24 4.25 1.12 -2.74
N PRO A 25 4.51 -0.19 -2.94
CA PRO A 25 4.28 -0.98 -4.16
C PRO A 25 2.90 -1.65 -4.28
N ILE A 26 2.20 -1.37 -5.39
CA ILE A 26 1.02 -2.12 -5.84
C ILE A 26 1.20 -2.59 -7.30
N PRO A 27 0.62 -3.75 -7.69
CA PRO A 27 0.64 -4.21 -9.07
C PRO A 27 0.05 -3.16 -10.03
N ASN A 28 0.63 -3.04 -11.21
CA ASN A 28 0.15 -2.10 -12.24
C ASN A 28 -1.36 -2.26 -12.53
N SER A 29 -1.85 -3.50 -12.61
CA SER A 29 -3.27 -3.79 -12.82
C SER A 29 -4.18 -3.21 -11.73
N GLU A 30 -3.74 -3.29 -10.46
CA GLU A 30 -4.48 -2.76 -9.31
C GLU A 30 -4.51 -1.23 -9.32
N PHE A 31 -3.38 -0.61 -9.68
CA PHE A 31 -3.28 0.84 -9.86
C PHE A 31 -4.22 1.32 -10.98
N ILE A 32 -4.14 0.73 -12.17
CA ILE A 32 -4.98 1.10 -13.31
C ILE A 32 -6.46 0.96 -12.95
N GLN A 33 -6.84 -0.14 -12.29
CA GLN A 33 -8.22 -0.36 -11.88
C GLN A 33 -8.70 0.73 -10.91
N PHE A 34 -7.87 1.11 -9.94
CA PHE A 34 -8.20 2.21 -9.03
C PHE A 34 -8.43 3.52 -9.79
N ILE A 35 -7.56 3.85 -10.75
CA ILE A 35 -7.70 5.06 -11.57
C ILE A 35 -8.99 5.04 -12.41
N LEU A 36 -9.32 3.91 -13.04
CA LEU A 36 -10.55 3.74 -13.82
C LEU A 36 -11.83 3.89 -12.98
N GLU A 37 -11.78 3.47 -11.71
CA GLU A 37 -12.92 3.57 -10.78
C GLU A 37 -13.13 4.99 -10.25
N ASN A 38 -12.06 5.78 -10.17
CA ASN A 38 -12.05 7.06 -9.46
C ASN A 38 -11.99 8.28 -10.36
N LEU A 39 -11.57 8.11 -11.61
CA LEU A 39 -11.35 9.20 -12.56
C LEU A 39 -12.07 8.90 -13.87
N SER A 40 -12.51 9.94 -14.55
CA SER A 40 -13.13 9.83 -15.88
C SER A 40 -12.10 9.63 -17.00
N LEU A 41 -11.10 8.78 -16.76
CA LEU A 41 -10.05 8.42 -17.71
C LEU A 41 -10.34 7.04 -18.30
N ASN A 42 -9.90 6.81 -19.53
CA ASN A 42 -9.91 5.49 -20.13
C ASN A 42 -8.52 4.83 -20.08
N TYR A 43 -8.48 3.52 -20.28
CA TYR A 43 -7.25 2.74 -20.22
C TYR A 43 -6.11 3.30 -21.09
N PHE A 44 -6.42 3.76 -22.30
CA PHE A 44 -5.42 4.29 -23.22
C PHE A 44 -4.79 5.60 -22.73
N MET A 45 -5.61 6.51 -22.21
CA MET A 45 -5.15 7.76 -21.60
C MET A 45 -4.25 7.48 -20.39
N ILE A 46 -4.65 6.54 -19.53
CA ILE A 46 -3.87 6.14 -18.35
C ILE A 46 -2.50 5.60 -18.78
N GLN A 47 -2.47 4.68 -19.75
CA GLN A 47 -1.21 4.14 -20.27
C GLN A 47 -0.33 5.22 -20.90
N GLN A 48 -0.93 6.14 -21.66
CA GLN A 48 -0.21 7.25 -22.25
C GLN A 48 0.42 8.14 -21.18
N TYR A 49 -0.34 8.55 -20.16
CA TYR A 49 0.16 9.40 -19.09
C TYR A 49 1.25 8.71 -18.26
N LEU A 50 1.08 7.41 -17.97
CA LEU A 50 2.10 6.62 -17.27
C LEU A 50 3.40 6.54 -18.09
N SER A 51 3.30 6.31 -19.39
CA SER A 51 4.46 6.30 -20.30
C SER A 51 5.17 7.65 -20.31
N GLU A 52 4.42 8.75 -20.37
CA GLU A 52 4.98 10.10 -20.35
C GLU A 52 5.61 10.45 -18.99
N LEU A 53 5.00 10.04 -17.88
CA LEU A 53 5.54 10.21 -16.53
C LEU A 53 6.82 9.40 -16.32
N ALA A 54 6.86 8.17 -16.86
CA ALA A 54 8.05 7.31 -16.81
C ALA A 54 9.17 7.88 -17.68
N GLY A 55 8.85 8.32 -18.90
CA GLY A 55 9.80 8.97 -19.81
C GLY A 55 10.39 10.28 -19.25
N ALA A 56 9.65 10.98 -18.39
CA ALA A 56 10.10 12.16 -17.67
C ALA A 56 10.72 11.86 -16.30
N SER A 57 10.92 10.59 -15.95
CA SER A 57 11.52 10.13 -14.69
C SER A 57 10.78 10.60 -13.43
N PHE A 58 9.46 10.84 -13.51
CA PHE A 58 8.62 11.07 -12.32
C PHE A 58 8.21 9.76 -11.64
N ILE A 59 8.18 8.67 -12.42
CA ILE A 59 7.88 7.32 -11.93
C ILE A 59 8.87 6.33 -12.54
N GLU A 60 9.12 5.25 -11.82
CA GLU A 60 9.95 4.13 -12.25
C GLU A 60 9.18 2.83 -12.15
N ILE A 61 9.49 1.88 -13.03
CA ILE A 61 8.90 0.54 -12.97
C ILE A 61 9.78 -0.30 -12.05
N CYS A 62 9.23 -0.73 -10.93
CA CYS A 62 9.89 -1.61 -9.98
C CYS A 62 9.29 -3.02 -10.06
N PRO A 63 10.11 -4.08 -10.20
CA PRO A 63 9.63 -5.44 -10.06
C PRO A 63 9.23 -5.68 -8.61
N ILE A 64 7.96 -6.04 -8.37
CA ILE A 64 7.42 -6.36 -7.04
C ILE A 64 7.61 -7.86 -6.76
N HIS A 65 7.41 -8.70 -7.78
CA HIS A 65 7.64 -10.15 -7.77
C HIS A 65 8.03 -10.61 -9.18
N GLU A 66 8.54 -11.84 -9.34
CA GLU A 66 9.02 -12.43 -10.62
C GLU A 66 8.07 -12.19 -11.82
N ASP A 67 6.76 -12.09 -11.59
CA ASP A 67 5.73 -11.91 -12.64
C ASP A 67 4.97 -10.56 -12.58
N TYR A 68 5.26 -9.69 -11.61
CA TYR A 68 4.51 -8.44 -11.41
C TYR A 68 5.42 -7.23 -11.23
N SER A 69 5.18 -6.21 -12.05
CA SER A 69 5.77 -4.88 -11.91
C SER A 69 4.74 -3.87 -11.41
N GLY A 70 5.23 -2.89 -10.65
CA GLY A 70 4.47 -1.72 -10.23
C GLY A 70 5.22 -0.44 -10.57
N TYR A 71 4.52 0.67 -10.53
CA TYR A 71 5.14 2.00 -10.63
C TYR A 71 5.52 2.49 -9.26
N VAL A 72 6.67 3.11 -9.09
CA VAL A 72 7.11 3.78 -7.86
C VAL A 72 7.39 5.24 -8.17
N LEU A 73 6.98 6.14 -7.27
CA LEU A 73 7.32 7.55 -7.39
C LEU A 73 8.83 7.72 -7.21
N THR A 74 9.45 8.45 -8.13
CA THR A 74 10.84 8.88 -7.95
C THR A 74 10.87 10.10 -7.02
N LYS A 75 12.05 10.43 -6.50
CA LYS A 75 12.22 11.66 -5.73
C LYS A 75 11.80 12.91 -6.51
N LEU A 76 12.07 12.94 -7.82
CA LEU A 76 11.62 14.02 -8.70
C LEU A 76 10.09 14.10 -8.78
N GLY A 77 9.42 12.94 -8.86
CA GLY A 77 7.95 12.83 -8.83
C GLY A 77 7.35 13.34 -7.52
N GLU A 78 7.93 12.95 -6.39
CA GLU A 78 7.50 13.40 -5.07
C GLU A 78 7.67 14.90 -4.88
N ASP A 79 8.85 15.44 -5.21
CA ASP A 79 9.14 16.87 -5.08
C ASP A 79 8.20 17.68 -5.98
N THR A 80 8.03 17.26 -7.24
CA THR A 80 7.13 17.93 -8.20
C THR A 80 5.69 17.90 -7.74
N LEU A 81 5.23 16.75 -7.22
CA LEU A 81 3.89 16.63 -6.66
C LEU A 81 3.69 17.57 -5.47
N LEU A 82 4.69 17.70 -4.59
CA LEU A 82 4.63 18.62 -3.45
C LEU A 82 4.48 20.08 -3.89
N PHE A 83 5.19 20.49 -4.95
CA PHE A 83 5.12 21.87 -5.46
C PHE A 83 3.81 22.22 -6.17
N PHE A 84 3.13 21.23 -6.75
CA PHE A 84 1.93 21.45 -7.57
C PHE A 84 0.67 20.79 -7.01
N GLU A 85 0.70 20.35 -5.74
CA GLU A 85 -0.43 19.67 -5.11
C GLU A 85 -1.67 20.56 -5.03
N ASP A 86 -1.46 21.87 -4.91
CA ASP A 86 -2.48 22.92 -4.88
C ASP A 86 -3.28 23.04 -6.20
N ARG A 87 -2.72 22.56 -7.31
CA ARG A 87 -3.39 22.50 -8.61
C ARG A 87 -4.41 21.37 -8.69
N ILE A 88 -4.40 20.43 -7.74
CA ILE A 88 -5.39 19.37 -7.65
C ILE A 88 -6.54 19.87 -6.78
N PRO A 89 -7.79 19.93 -7.32
CA PRO A 89 -8.96 20.33 -6.55
C PRO A 89 -9.07 19.53 -5.24
N GLU A 90 -9.33 20.24 -4.14
CA GLU A 90 -9.41 19.63 -2.81
C GLU A 90 -10.41 18.48 -2.74
N ALA A 91 -11.57 18.62 -3.40
CA ALA A 91 -12.57 17.57 -3.49
C ALA A 91 -12.02 16.27 -4.10
N VAL A 92 -11.17 16.38 -5.14
CA VAL A 92 -10.55 15.22 -5.80
C VAL A 92 -9.49 14.59 -4.88
N ARG A 93 -8.67 15.40 -4.21
CA ARG A 93 -7.68 14.89 -3.23
C ARG A 93 -8.36 14.14 -2.10
N TYR A 94 -9.42 14.70 -1.54
CA TYR A 94 -10.20 14.08 -0.46
C TYR A 94 -10.78 12.72 -0.92
N GLN A 95 -11.47 12.70 -2.07
CA GLN A 95 -12.08 11.49 -2.61
C GLN A 95 -11.04 10.38 -2.87
N LEU A 96 -9.90 10.70 -3.48
CA LEU A 96 -8.85 9.72 -3.76
C LEU A 96 -8.24 9.17 -2.46
N THR A 97 -8.05 10.01 -1.45
CA THR A 97 -7.50 9.60 -0.15
C THR A 97 -8.46 8.67 0.59
N GLU A 98 -9.76 8.97 0.56
CA GLU A 98 -10.80 8.13 1.17
C GLU A 98 -10.88 6.77 0.46
N ASN A 99 -10.94 6.76 -0.87
CA ASN A 99 -11.05 5.52 -1.65
C ASN A 99 -9.79 4.67 -1.56
N ALA A 100 -8.60 5.28 -1.52
CA ALA A 100 -7.35 4.57 -1.26
C ALA A 100 -7.36 3.90 0.12
N SER A 101 -7.88 4.59 1.14
CA SER A 101 -8.01 4.03 2.50
C SER A 101 -8.97 2.84 2.55
N VAL A 102 -10.08 2.91 1.82
CA VAL A 102 -11.02 1.78 1.67
C VAL A 102 -10.34 0.59 1.00
N LYS A 103 -9.68 0.79 -0.16
CA LYS A 103 -8.95 -0.29 -0.84
C LYS A 103 -7.86 -0.89 0.04
N LYS A 104 -7.10 -0.08 0.77
CA LYS A 104 -6.08 -0.56 1.71
C LYS A 104 -6.71 -1.50 2.76
N ASN A 105 -7.85 -1.12 3.31
CA ASN A 105 -8.59 -1.94 4.27
C ASN A 105 -9.12 -3.24 3.63
N GLU A 106 -9.61 -3.18 2.39
CA GLU A 106 -10.03 -4.37 1.64
C GLU A 106 -8.87 -5.32 1.34
N ARG A 107 -7.69 -4.82 0.97
CA ARG A 107 -6.48 -5.64 0.76
C ARG A 107 -6.02 -6.32 2.05
N VAL A 108 -6.09 -5.61 3.18
CA VAL A 108 -5.83 -6.18 4.51
C VAL A 108 -6.82 -7.31 4.83
N LYS A 109 -8.08 -7.19 4.40
CA LYS A 109 -9.10 -8.25 4.54
C LYS A 109 -8.93 -9.39 3.53
N ALA A 110 -8.43 -9.12 2.31
CA ALA A 110 -8.21 -10.09 1.25
C ALA A 110 -6.99 -10.99 1.53
N ARG A 111 -5.97 -10.46 2.21
CA ARG A 111 -5.00 -11.28 2.94
C ARG A 111 -5.75 -12.01 4.05
N GLN A 112 -5.65 -13.33 4.12
CA GLN A 112 -6.21 -14.10 5.23
C GLN A 112 -5.34 -13.91 6.48
N VAL A 113 -5.45 -12.71 7.05
CA VAL A 113 -4.82 -12.30 8.29
C VAL A 113 -5.67 -12.85 9.41
N THR A 114 -5.10 -13.77 10.18
CA THR A 114 -5.81 -14.38 11.30
C THR A 114 -5.02 -14.22 12.58
N GLY A 115 -5.63 -13.56 13.58
CA GLY A 115 -5.16 -13.49 14.95
C GLY A 115 -6.12 -14.23 15.87
N HIS A 116 -5.67 -15.31 16.49
CA HIS A 116 -6.48 -16.07 17.46
C HIS A 116 -5.67 -16.32 18.73
N TYR A 117 -6.35 -16.40 19.87
CA TYR A 117 -5.70 -16.72 21.13
C TYR A 117 -6.47 -17.81 21.88
N TYR A 118 -5.77 -18.60 22.67
CA TYR A 118 -6.36 -19.60 23.55
C TYR A 118 -5.65 -19.63 24.90
N LYS A 119 -6.38 -20.03 25.94
CA LYS A 119 -5.83 -20.16 27.29
C LYS A 119 -4.97 -21.42 27.34
N LYS A 120 -3.71 -21.28 27.76
CA LYS A 120 -2.78 -22.41 27.94
C LYS A 120 -2.90 -22.94 29.37
N ASN A 121 -2.77 -22.05 30.36
CA ASN A 121 -2.87 -22.34 31.80
C ASN A 121 -3.59 -21.17 32.51
N ASP A 122 -3.78 -21.24 33.84
CA ASP A 122 -4.47 -20.19 34.60
C ASP A 122 -3.85 -18.78 34.51
N THR A 123 -2.56 -18.70 34.19
CA THR A 123 -1.81 -17.45 34.10
C THR A 123 -1.25 -17.17 32.70
N GLU A 124 -1.47 -18.06 31.72
CA GLU A 124 -0.82 -17.99 30.41
C GLU A 124 -1.82 -18.17 29.26
N TYR A 125 -1.69 -17.31 28.25
CA TYR A 125 -2.43 -17.36 26.99
C TYR A 125 -1.45 -17.44 25.83
N ILE A 126 -1.79 -18.22 24.81
CA ILE A 126 -1.03 -18.26 23.57
C ILE A 126 -1.80 -17.49 22.50
N VAL A 127 -1.12 -16.53 21.88
CA VAL A 127 -1.61 -15.78 20.73
C VAL A 127 -0.92 -16.30 19.48
N THR A 128 -1.70 -16.65 18.46
CA THR A 128 -1.23 -17.09 17.16
C THR A 128 -1.60 -16.05 16.11
N LEU A 129 -0.60 -15.53 15.41
CA LEU A 129 -0.71 -14.52 14.36
C LEU A 129 -0.29 -15.12 13.03
N LYS A 130 -1.13 -15.03 12.00
CA LYS A 130 -0.83 -15.55 10.66
C LYS A 130 -1.10 -14.54 9.56
N VAL A 131 -0.29 -14.61 8.52
CA VAL A 131 -0.52 -13.96 7.21
C VAL A 131 -0.49 -15.06 6.15
N ILE A 132 -1.59 -15.18 5.42
CA ILE A 132 -1.72 -16.07 4.26
C ILE A 132 -2.06 -15.21 3.05
N GLU A 133 -1.30 -15.39 1.97
CA GLU A 133 -1.50 -14.73 0.68
C GLU A 133 -1.45 -15.80 -0.41
N ASN A 134 -2.45 -15.84 -1.30
CA ASN A 134 -2.56 -16.85 -2.38
C ASN A 134 -2.31 -18.29 -1.90
N GLU A 135 -2.98 -18.69 -0.80
CA GLU A 135 -2.85 -20.01 -0.15
C GLU A 135 -1.45 -20.33 0.45
N THR A 136 -0.51 -19.40 0.37
CA THR A 136 0.84 -19.55 0.93
C THR A 136 0.92 -18.89 2.31
N LEU A 137 1.40 -19.65 3.30
CA LEU A 137 1.65 -19.13 4.65
C LEU A 137 2.95 -18.31 4.65
N LEU A 138 2.81 -16.99 4.57
CA LEU A 138 3.95 -16.06 4.56
C LEU A 138 4.52 -15.83 5.95
N PHE A 139 3.67 -15.86 6.97
CA PHE A 139 4.07 -15.57 8.34
C PHE A 139 3.20 -16.33 9.33
N SER A 140 3.81 -16.91 10.36
CA SER A 140 3.11 -17.53 11.47
C SER A 140 3.94 -17.41 12.75
N GLN A 141 3.42 -16.69 13.74
CA GLN A 141 4.07 -16.54 15.04
C GLN A 141 3.13 -16.91 16.18
N ALA A 142 3.66 -17.67 17.14
CA ALA A 142 3.01 -17.93 18.42
C ALA A 142 3.71 -17.15 19.54
N LEU A 143 2.95 -16.47 20.38
CA LEU A 143 3.43 -15.63 21.49
C LEU A 143 2.78 -16.10 22.77
N ASN A 144 3.57 -16.27 23.84
CA ASN A 144 3.04 -16.51 25.18
C ASN A 144 2.85 -15.18 25.90
N VAL A 145 1.65 -14.94 26.44
CA VAL A 145 1.29 -13.71 27.13
C VAL A 145 0.62 -14.01 28.48
N VAL A 146 0.76 -13.08 29.41
CA VAL A 146 0.42 -13.30 30.83
C VAL A 146 -1.03 -12.91 31.18
N SER A 147 -1.81 -12.40 30.22
CA SER A 147 -3.21 -12.04 30.46
C SER A 147 -4.09 -12.15 29.23
N GLN A 148 -5.39 -12.38 29.46
CA GLN A 148 -6.40 -12.37 28.40
C GLN A 148 -6.55 -11.00 27.75
N GLU A 149 -6.42 -9.91 28.52
CA GLU A 149 -6.52 -8.55 27.99
C GLU A 149 -5.39 -8.26 27.00
N GLN A 150 -4.17 -8.64 27.35
CA GLN A 150 -3.02 -8.53 26.46
C GLN A 150 -3.21 -9.38 25.19
N ALA A 151 -3.70 -10.62 25.33
CA ALA A 151 -4.00 -11.48 24.18
C ALA A 151 -5.04 -10.86 23.23
N LYS A 152 -6.14 -10.32 23.77
CA LYS A 152 -7.18 -9.61 23.01
C LYS A 152 -6.62 -8.37 22.31
N MET A 153 -5.80 -7.59 23.00
CA MET A 153 -5.19 -6.38 22.45
C MET A 153 -4.28 -6.69 21.27
N ILE A 154 -3.45 -7.74 21.38
CA ILE A 154 -2.56 -8.18 20.30
C ILE A 154 -3.38 -8.64 19.09
N CYS A 155 -4.41 -9.48 19.29
CA CYS A 155 -5.28 -9.91 18.19
C CYS A 155 -6.01 -8.73 17.54
N LYS A 156 -6.50 -7.77 18.33
CA LYS A 156 -7.18 -6.57 17.81
C LYS A 156 -6.24 -5.74 16.96
N ASN A 157 -5.03 -5.45 17.45
CA ASN A 157 -4.05 -4.65 16.72
C ASN A 157 -3.59 -5.38 15.45
N TRP A 158 -3.39 -6.70 15.52
CA TRP A 158 -3.06 -7.51 14.35
C TRP A 158 -4.15 -7.45 13.28
N ASN A 159 -5.43 -7.58 13.66
CA ASN A 159 -6.53 -7.54 12.70
C ASN A 159 -6.74 -6.14 12.07
N LEU A 160 -6.33 -5.07 12.76
CA LEU A 160 -6.45 -3.69 12.26
C LEU A 160 -5.24 -3.26 11.42
N GLU A 161 -4.03 -3.66 11.83
CA GLU A 161 -2.76 -3.10 11.31
C GLU A 161 -1.75 -4.16 10.87
N SER A 162 -2.19 -5.38 10.54
CA SER A 162 -1.32 -6.51 10.15
C SER A 162 -0.29 -6.16 9.08
N GLY A 163 -0.67 -5.40 8.04
CA GLY A 163 0.25 -5.00 6.97
C GLY A 163 1.42 -4.16 7.50
N SER A 164 1.14 -3.18 8.36
CA SER A 164 2.17 -2.33 8.97
C SER A 164 3.06 -3.14 9.92
N ILE A 165 2.46 -3.96 10.78
CA ILE A 165 3.19 -4.78 11.75
C ILE A 165 4.08 -5.80 11.04
N PHE A 166 3.57 -6.48 10.01
CA PHE A 166 4.34 -7.44 9.22
C PHE A 166 5.54 -6.78 8.52
N ASN A 167 5.35 -5.61 7.89
CA ASN A 167 6.44 -4.86 7.26
C ASN A 167 7.51 -4.42 8.27
N GLN A 168 7.10 -3.97 9.46
CA GLN A 168 8.04 -3.62 10.53
C GLN A 168 8.84 -4.84 11.00
N ILE A 169 8.19 -5.99 11.18
CA ILE A 169 8.87 -7.24 11.56
C ILE A 169 9.88 -7.64 10.47
N LEU A 170 9.48 -7.63 9.20
CA LEU A 170 10.38 -7.92 8.09
C LEU A 170 11.59 -6.97 8.08
N GLY A 171 11.35 -5.66 8.20
CA GLY A 171 12.43 -4.66 8.23
C GLY A 171 13.39 -4.81 9.41
N LEU A 172 12.90 -5.27 10.56
CA LEU A 172 13.77 -5.62 11.70
C LEU A 172 14.62 -6.85 11.42
N LEU A 173 14.10 -7.84 10.68
CA LEU A 173 14.80 -9.08 10.35
C LEU A 173 15.79 -8.94 9.19
N THR A 174 15.57 -8.00 8.28
CA THR A 174 16.43 -7.74 7.10
C THR A 174 17.45 -6.63 7.32
N LYS A 175 17.55 -6.09 8.54
CA LYS A 175 18.50 -5.03 8.87
C LYS A 175 19.92 -5.61 8.86
N GLU A 176 20.72 -5.23 7.86
CA GLU A 176 22.15 -5.56 7.85
C GLU A 176 22.84 -4.82 9.00
N ASN A 177 23.38 -5.58 9.95
CA ASN A 177 24.27 -5.03 10.96
C ASN A 177 25.58 -4.65 10.27
N ASN A 178 25.70 -3.41 9.80
CA ASN A 178 27.00 -2.81 9.50
C ASN A 178 27.77 -2.61 10.82
N THR A 179 28.29 -3.70 11.38
CA THR A 179 29.47 -3.63 12.24
C THR A 179 30.66 -3.36 11.34
N ALA A 180 30.99 -2.09 11.18
CA ALA A 180 32.29 -1.68 10.69
C ALA A 180 33.36 -2.19 11.66
N GLU A 181 34.18 -3.13 11.21
CA GLU A 181 35.53 -3.38 11.74
C GLU A 181 36.54 -2.49 11.02
#